data_AF-A0AAU7PVT1-F1
#
_entry.id   AF-A0AAU7PVT1-F1
#
_cell.length_a   1.000
_cell.length_b   1.000
_cell.length_c   1.000
_cell.angle_alpha   90.00
_cell.angle_beta   90.00
_cell.angle_gamma   90.00
#
_symmetry.space_group_name_H-M   'P 1'
#
loop_
_entity.id
_entity.type
_entity.pdbx_description
1 polymer ?
#
loop_
_entity_poly.entity_id
_entity_poly.type
_entity_poly.pdbx_seq_one_letter_code
_entity_poly.pdbx_strand_id
1 'polypeptide(L)'
;MYRCGGAYLSYARKLFRDKGVSLIMENGDLEILKNTVDFFSFSYYASRCVAADMNDKTANEGNILRSVKNPYLQTSGWGWSIDPLGLRITMNQLFAGFLQD
;
A
#
# COMPACT_ATOMS: atom_id res chain seq x y z
N MET A 1 0.33 0.21 4.23
CA MET A 1 1.21 1.19 4.90
C MET A 1 0.41 2.46 5.19
N TYR A 2 -0.82 2.34 5.70
CA TYR A 2 -1.78 3.43 5.65
C TYR A 2 -2.26 3.75 7.06
N ARG A 3 -1.59 4.72 7.69
CA ARG A 3 -2.02 5.36 8.92
C ARG A 3 -1.48 6.79 8.88
N CYS A 4 -2.34 7.79 8.84
CA CYS A 4 -1.92 9.19 9.00
C CYS A 4 -1.89 9.55 10.49
N GLY A 5 -1.11 8.81 11.28
CA GLY A 5 -1.03 8.97 12.74
C GLY A 5 0.21 9.75 13.20
N GLY A 6 0.86 10.46 12.28
CA GLY A 6 2.06 11.24 12.55
C GLY A 6 3.27 10.47 13.09
N ALA A 7 3.30 9.16 12.86
CA ALA A 7 4.40 8.30 13.25
C ALA A 7 4.60 7.19 12.21
N TYR A 8 5.85 6.75 12.06
CA TYR A 8 6.14 5.54 11.30
C TYR A 8 5.49 4.31 11.96
N LEU A 9 5.01 3.38 11.13
CA LEU A 9 4.46 2.11 11.61
C LEU A 9 5.51 1.35 12.44
N SER A 10 5.06 0.61 13.46
CA SER A 10 5.95 -0.10 14.40
C SER A 10 6.96 -1.01 13.71
N TYR A 11 6.58 -1.64 12.60
CA TYR A 11 7.46 -2.51 11.82
C TYR A 11 8.44 -1.76 10.90
N ALA A 12 8.24 -0.47 10.63
CA ALA A 12 9.03 0.29 9.67
C ALA A 12 10.52 0.33 10.06
N ARG A 13 10.82 0.45 11.36
CA ARG A 13 12.20 0.43 11.86
C ARG A 13 12.91 -0.89 11.53
N LYS A 14 12.23 -2.02 11.67
CA LYS A 14 12.78 -3.34 11.28
C LYS A 14 12.98 -3.40 9.77
N LEU A 15 11.97 -3.00 9.00
CA LEU A 15 12.02 -2.99 7.53
C LEU A 15 13.20 -2.16 6.99
N PHE A 16 13.46 -0.98 7.56
CA PHE A 16 14.57 -0.14 7.15
C PHE A 16 15.93 -0.79 7.46
N ARG A 17 16.10 -1.35 8.67
CA ARG A 17 17.32 -2.09 9.01
C ARG A 17 17.57 -3.27 8.09
N ASP A 18 16.55 -4.09 7.83
CA ASP A 18 16.66 -5.27 6.96
C ASP A 18 17.02 -4.88 5.52
N LYS A 19 16.62 -3.69 5.08
CA LYS A 19 16.94 -3.14 3.75
C LYS A 19 18.20 -2.26 3.72
N GLY A 20 18.92 -2.12 4.83
CA GLY A 20 20.08 -1.24 4.93
C GLY A 20 19.76 0.26 4.75
N VAL A 21 18.51 0.66 4.97
CA VAL A 21 18.06 2.05 4.88
C VAL A 21 18.30 2.75 6.22
N SER A 22 19.08 3.83 6.20
CA SER A 22 19.24 4.73 7.35
C SER A 22 18.42 5.99 7.12
N LEU A 23 17.54 6.30 8.06
CA LEU A 23 16.80 7.57 8.06
C LEU A 23 17.65 8.64 8.72
N ILE A 24 17.89 9.72 7.98
CA ILE A 24 18.40 10.97 8.54
C ILE A 24 17.18 11.69 9.13
N MET A 25 17.22 12.00 10.42
CA MET A 25 16.20 12.80 11.08
C MET A 25 16.86 13.95 11.85
N GLU A 26 16.27 15.12 11.74
CA GLU A 26 16.66 16.31 12.47
C GLU A 26 15.85 16.45 13.76
N ASN A 27 16.31 17.33 14.64
CA ASN A 27 15.56 17.69 15.84
C ASN A 27 14.26 18.39 15.42
N GLY A 28 13.12 17.78 15.77
CA GLY A 28 11.79 18.32 15.49
C GLY A 28 11.02 17.58 14.40
N ASP A 29 11.65 16.72 13.59
CA ASP A 29 10.96 15.99 12.50
C ASP A 29 9.79 15.14 13.03
N LEU A 30 9.99 14.47 14.17
CA LEU A 30 8.94 13.66 14.79
C LEU A 30 7.78 14.50 15.32
N GLU A 31 8.00 15.76 15.68
CA GLU A 31 6.93 16.67 16.07
C GLU A 31 6.21 17.22 14.84
N ILE A 32 6.95 17.56 13.77
CA ILE A 32 6.38 17.99 12.49
C ILE A 32 5.47 16.90 11.91
N LEU A 33 5.86 15.63 12.00
CA LEU A 33 5.06 14.51 11.49
C LEU A 33 3.69 14.41 12.15
N LYS A 34 3.48 14.91 13.38
CA LYS A 34 2.20 14.85 14.10
C LYS A 34 1.11 15.76 13.53
N ASN A 35 1.44 16.65 12.60
CA ASN A 35 0.44 17.50 11.94
C ASN A 35 -0.56 16.66 11.14
N THR A 36 -1.82 17.11 11.11
CA THR A 36 -2.93 16.43 10.44
C THR A 36 -3.28 17.08 9.11
N VAL A 37 -3.93 16.31 8.23
CA VAL A 37 -4.49 16.79 6.97
C VAL A 37 -6.01 16.77 7.05
N ASP A 38 -6.68 17.70 6.35
CA ASP A 38 -8.15 17.77 6.34
C ASP A 38 -8.79 16.64 5.53
N PHE A 39 -8.09 16.12 4.53
CA PHE A 39 -8.54 15.01 3.71
C PHE A 39 -7.37 14.16 3.21
N PHE A 40 -7.64 12.88 2.96
CA PHE A 40 -6.70 11.94 2.36
C PHE A 40 -7.17 11.59 0.95
N SER A 41 -6.38 11.95 -0.06
CA SER A 41 -6.62 11.54 -1.44
C SER A 41 -5.74 10.36 -1.82
N PHE A 42 -6.24 9.51 -2.71
CA PHE A 42 -5.47 8.41 -3.27
C PHE A 42 -5.91 8.15 -4.70
N SER A 43 -4.98 7.64 -5.52
CA SER A 43 -5.25 7.16 -6.86
C SER A 43 -5.42 5.64 -6.83
N TYR A 44 -6.51 5.14 -7.39
CA TYR A 44 -6.77 3.71 -7.50
C TYR A 44 -7.06 3.33 -8.95
N TYR A 45 -6.39 2.28 -9.42
CA TYR A 45 -6.55 1.74 -10.77
C TYR A 45 -6.95 0.27 -10.75
N ALA A 46 -6.31 -0.54 -9.89
CA ALA A 46 -6.52 -1.98 -9.82
C ALA A 46 -6.10 -2.51 -8.45
N SER A 47 -6.74 -3.60 -8.00
CA SER A 47 -6.24 -4.39 -6.88
C SER A 47 -5.09 -5.30 -7.31
N ARG A 48 -4.39 -5.86 -6.32
CA ARG A 48 -3.23 -6.73 -6.57
C ARG A 48 -3.34 -8.00 -5.74
N CYS A 49 -3.10 -9.13 -6.39
CA CYS A 49 -2.98 -10.41 -5.71
C CYS A 49 -1.49 -10.73 -5.45
N VAL A 50 -1.19 -11.18 -4.24
CA VAL A 50 0.15 -11.59 -3.82
C VAL A 50 0.09 -13.03 -3.31
N ALA A 51 1.16 -13.78 -3.59
CA ALA A 51 1.33 -15.13 -3.07
C ALA A 51 2.68 -15.22 -2.37
N ALA A 52 2.75 -16.04 -1.31
CA ALA A 52 3.98 -16.27 -0.56
C ALA A 52 5.03 -16.99 -1.42
N ASP A 53 4.59 -17.98 -2.20
CA ASP A 53 5.39 -18.58 -3.26
C ASP A 53 4.84 -18.17 -4.63
N MET A 54 5.76 -17.79 -5.49
CA MET A 54 5.54 -17.34 -6.86
C MET A 54 5.98 -18.38 -7.89
N ASN A 55 6.62 -19.48 -7.45
CA ASN A 55 6.89 -20.61 -8.32
C ASN A 55 5.56 -21.11 -8.91
N ASP A 56 5.55 -21.31 -10.23
CA ASP A 56 4.40 -21.74 -11.04
C ASP A 56 3.22 -20.75 -11.14
N LYS A 57 3.39 -19.47 -10.75
CA LYS A 57 2.31 -18.47 -10.86
C LYS A 57 2.56 -17.46 -11.98
N THR A 58 1.54 -17.25 -12.81
CA THR A 58 1.57 -16.23 -13.87
C THR A 58 1.61 -14.84 -13.25
N ALA A 59 2.66 -14.08 -13.56
CA ALA A 59 2.81 -12.70 -13.14
C ALA A 59 2.00 -11.76 -14.05
N ASN A 60 1.50 -10.65 -13.50
CA ASN A 60 0.94 -9.58 -14.33
C ASN A 60 2.07 -8.81 -15.02
N GLU A 61 2.05 -8.74 -16.34
CA GLU A 61 3.08 -8.09 -17.16
C GLU A 61 3.08 -6.54 -17.03
N GLY A 62 1.94 -5.94 -16.66
CA GLY A 62 1.77 -4.48 -16.61
C GLY A 62 2.11 -3.80 -15.28
N ASN A 63 2.69 -4.51 -14.30
CA ASN A 63 2.93 -3.99 -12.95
C ASN A 63 4.43 -3.88 -12.59
N ILE A 64 4.85 -2.73 -12.05
CA ILE A 64 6.23 -2.47 -11.59
C ILE A 64 6.70 -3.46 -10.50
N LEU A 65 5.75 -4.01 -9.73
CA LEU A 65 6.04 -5.05 -8.73
C LEU A 65 5.45 -6.38 -9.21
N ARG A 66 6.12 -7.51 -8.96
CA ARG A 66 5.61 -8.83 -9.34
C ARG A 66 4.34 -9.15 -8.53
N SER A 67 3.20 -9.29 -9.21
CA SER A 67 1.92 -9.71 -8.62
C SER A 67 1.33 -10.88 -9.40
N VAL A 68 0.55 -11.71 -8.71
CA VAL A 68 -0.12 -12.87 -9.32
C VAL A 68 -1.38 -12.39 -10.06
N LYS A 69 -1.68 -13.02 -11.20
CA LYS A 69 -2.96 -12.79 -11.90
C LYS A 69 -4.13 -13.31 -11.07
N ASN A 70 -5.14 -12.46 -10.86
CA ASN A 70 -6.38 -12.88 -10.23
C ASN A 70 -7.32 -13.49 -11.30
N PRO A 71 -7.64 -14.80 -11.27
CA PRO A 71 -8.47 -15.45 -12.30
C PRO A 71 -9.93 -14.99 -12.29
N TYR A 72 -10.38 -14.31 -11.22
CA TYR A 72 -11.75 -13.84 -11.06
C TYR A 72 -11.98 -12.43 -11.61
N LEU A 73 -10.94 -11.75 -12.09
CA LEU A 73 -11.03 -10.38 -12.58
C LEU A 73 -10.71 -10.30 -14.07
N GLN A 74 -11.50 -9.48 -14.77
CA GLN A 74 -11.18 -9.09 -16.14
C GLN A 74 -9.97 -8.16 -16.16
N THR A 75 -9.28 -8.10 -17.29
CA THR A 75 -8.13 -7.21 -17.51
C THR A 75 -8.37 -6.27 -18.68
N SER A 76 -7.88 -5.05 -18.57
CA SER A 76 -7.86 -4.09 -19.67
C SER A 76 -6.91 -4.55 -20.79
N GLY A 77 -6.94 -3.88 -21.94
CA GLY A 77 -5.99 -4.11 -23.05
C GLY A 77 -4.53 -3.85 -22.67
N TRP A 78 -4.29 -3.13 -21.56
CA TRP A 78 -2.96 -2.88 -20.99
C TRP A 78 -2.59 -3.87 -19.87
N GLY A 79 -3.40 -4.92 -19.66
CA GLY A 79 -3.15 -5.96 -18.67
C GLY A 79 -3.47 -5.58 -17.22
N TRP A 80 -4.17 -4.46 -16.98
CA TRP A 80 -4.58 -4.05 -15.63
C TRP A 80 -5.89 -4.71 -15.22
N SER A 81 -5.94 -5.25 -14.00
CA SER A 81 -7.17 -5.83 -13.46
C SER A 81 -8.26 -4.77 -13.25
N ILE A 82 -9.46 -5.04 -13.75
CA ILE A 82 -10.64 -4.20 -13.56
C ILE A 82 -11.33 -4.66 -12.29
N ASP A 83 -11.15 -3.93 -11.18
CA ASP A 83 -11.68 -4.32 -9.86
C ASP A 83 -12.36 -3.15 -9.13
N PRO A 84 -13.67 -2.93 -9.36
CA PRO A 84 -14.44 -1.91 -8.65
C PRO A 84 -14.68 -2.26 -7.18
N LEU A 85 -14.73 -3.54 -6.81
CA LEU A 85 -14.93 -3.94 -5.42
C LEU A 85 -13.68 -3.68 -4.58
N GLY A 86 -12.50 -3.87 -5.17
CA GLY A 86 -11.22 -3.52 -4.56
C GLY A 86 -11.11 -2.04 -4.18
N LEU A 87 -11.73 -1.12 -4.95
CA LEU A 87 -11.81 0.29 -4.59
C LEU A 87 -12.59 0.47 -3.28
N ARG A 88 -13.79 -0.11 -3.19
CA ARG A 88 -14.63 -0.05 -1.98
C ARG A 88 -13.91 -0.65 -0.77
N ILE A 89 -13.25 -1.79 -0.95
CA ILE A 89 -12.48 -2.44 0.12
C ILE A 89 -11.35 -1.51 0.59
N THR A 90 -10.62 -0.89 -0.35
CA THR A 90 -9.52 0.03 -0.03
C THR A 90 -10.04 1.25 0.74
N MET A 91 -11.13 1.87 0.29
CA MET A 91 -11.76 2.99 1.00
C MET A 91 -12.17 2.61 2.43
N ASN A 92 -12.80 1.45 2.60
CA ASN A 92 -13.22 0.96 3.92
C ASN A 92 -12.01 0.70 4.83
N GLN A 93 -10.94 0.11 4.31
CA GLN A 93 -9.72 -0.14 5.08
C GLN A 93 -9.02 1.15 5.51
N LEU A 94 -8.94 2.13 4.60
CA LEU A 94 -8.40 3.45 4.91
C LEU A 94 -9.23 4.11 6.00
N PHE A 95 -10.56 4.16 5.83
CA PHE A 95 -11.47 4.73 6.81
C PHE A 95 -11.41 4.04 8.17
N ALA A 96 -11.42 2.70 8.21
CA ALA A 96 -11.29 1.95 9.46
C ALA A 96 -9.94 2.20 10.15
N GLY A 97 -8.86 2.38 9.38
CA GLY A 97 -7.55 2.74 9.92
C GLY A 97 -7.49 4.13 10.56
N PHE A 98 -8.39 5.04 10.19
CA PHE A 98 -8.55 6.36 10.83
C PHE A 98 -9.40 6.32 12.12
N LEU A 99 -10.29 5.34 12.28
CA LEU A 99 -11.18 5.26 13.45
C LEU A 99 -10.58 4.55 14.68
N GLN A 100 -9.31 4.15 14.62
CA GLN A 100 -8.61 3.47 15.73
C GLN A 100 -7.84 4.43 16.64
N ASP A 101 -8.33 5.67 16.78
CA ASP A 101 -7.79 6.69 17.68
C ASP A 101 -8.61 6.77 18.98
#